data_AF-A0A3S3RD47-F1
#
_entry.id   AF-A0A3S3RD47-F1
#
_cell.length_a   1.000
_cell.length_b   1.000
_cell.length_c   1.000
_cell.angle_alpha   90.00
_cell.angle_beta   90.00
_cell.angle_gamma   90.00
#
_symmetry.space_group_name_H-M   'P 1'
#
loop_
_entity.id
_entity.type
_entity.pdbx_description
1 polymer ?
#
loop_
_entity_poly.entity_id
_entity_poly.type
_entity_poly.pdbx_seq_one_letter_code
_entity_poly.pdbx_strand_id
1 'polypeptide(L)'
;MIRKKTVQLRQFIGSYVRDQARAGVLPIPFQGAVRAITAFPSAANTRVRPIGIVLGVERLLWQGVEQAYPEWNLLFASNRADPDGCVNEIIRLGATAIIGPAARRRHVVALRDSGINILRLSPAPLPRLTHQGRLAHGYVLEPSTSWMSARRLSEMEVILKNGSGFMTPAMRADAAVVASRIALPDPTNSTTLVICTSDTSRFPEQGPVTDLTPLETGGLIETFEASRNSYWSDDSLDRFDAALGRASAVMTNNHPLAVAALLRGVRPLVSRSLFLSKLNLYSNPSVEQRISVEDPPLVSREELVAVCVLWAARYICEGNLIDPVDFFREKQAS
;
A
#
# COMPACT_ATOMS: atom_id res chain seq x y z
N MET A 1 22.52 11.19 -7.73
CA MET A 1 21.50 12.26 -7.94
C MET A 1 20.09 11.82 -7.55
N ILE A 2 19.67 10.58 -7.88
CA ILE A 2 18.34 9.99 -7.63
C ILE A 2 17.89 10.09 -6.16
N ARG A 3 18.76 9.74 -5.20
CA ARG A 3 18.46 9.86 -3.74
C ARG A 3 18.01 11.26 -3.30
N LYS A 4 18.40 12.35 -3.98
CA LYS A 4 18.05 13.70 -3.54
C LYS A 4 16.59 14.07 -3.85
N LYS A 5 16.03 13.64 -4.99
CA LYS A 5 14.67 14.04 -5.41
C LYS A 5 13.57 13.31 -4.64
N THR A 6 13.66 11.99 -4.49
CA THR A 6 12.67 11.20 -3.71
C THR A 6 12.70 11.56 -2.21
N VAL A 7 13.87 11.90 -1.68
CA VAL A 7 14.02 12.40 -0.29
C VAL A 7 13.38 13.78 -0.14
N GLN A 8 13.56 14.70 -1.09
CA GLN A 8 12.92 16.02 -1.06
C GLN A 8 11.40 15.93 -1.11
N LEU A 9 10.85 15.03 -1.94
CA LEU A 9 9.40 14.82 -2.05
C LEU A 9 8.79 14.30 -0.74
N ARG A 10 9.42 13.29 -0.12
CA ARG A 10 8.97 12.74 1.16
C ARG A 10 9.12 13.73 2.31
N GLN A 11 10.20 14.51 2.31
CA GLN A 11 10.41 15.56 3.31
C GLN A 11 9.34 16.66 3.21
N PHE A 12 8.98 17.06 1.98
CA PHE A 12 7.94 18.07 1.72
C PHE A 12 6.55 17.59 2.17
N ILE A 13 6.15 16.38 1.80
CA ILE A 13 4.84 15.83 2.21
C ILE A 13 4.83 15.55 3.72
N GLY A 14 5.94 15.09 4.29
CA GLY A 14 6.09 14.94 5.73
C GLY A 14 6.05 16.27 6.50
N SER A 15 6.55 17.39 5.94
CA SER A 15 6.31 18.73 6.49
C SER A 15 4.86 19.16 6.35
N TYR A 16 4.23 18.93 5.19
CA TYR A 16 2.82 19.27 4.98
C TYR A 16 1.90 18.55 5.98
N VAL A 17 2.06 17.23 6.17
CA VAL A 17 1.30 16.45 7.15
C VAL A 17 1.56 16.97 8.58
N ARG A 18 2.80 17.35 8.90
CA ARG A 18 3.14 17.99 10.19
C ARG A 18 2.43 19.32 10.41
N ASP A 19 2.41 20.16 9.38
CA ASP A 19 1.82 21.50 9.48
C ASP A 19 0.30 21.41 9.59
N GLN A 20 -0.34 20.47 8.88
CA GLN A 20 -1.76 20.15 9.04
C GLN A 20 -2.08 19.59 10.43
N ALA A 21 -1.19 18.78 11.01
CA ALA A 21 -1.34 18.28 12.38
C ALA A 21 -1.25 19.40 13.42
N ARG A 22 -0.30 20.33 13.24
CA ARG A 22 -0.10 21.49 14.11
C ARG A 22 -1.24 22.50 14.03
N ALA A 23 -1.86 22.63 12.85
CA ALA A 23 -3.03 23.45 12.63
C ALA A 23 -4.33 22.83 13.22
N GLY A 24 -4.26 21.64 13.83
CA GLY A 24 -5.44 20.96 14.41
C GLY A 24 -6.39 20.38 13.35
N VAL A 25 -5.96 20.34 12.08
CA VAL A 25 -6.77 19.87 10.95
C VAL A 25 -6.79 18.33 10.89
N LEU A 26 -5.74 17.67 11.41
CA LEU A 26 -5.70 16.21 11.50
C LEU A 26 -6.34 15.69 12.80
N PRO A 27 -7.12 14.60 12.75
CA PRO A 27 -7.73 14.01 13.94
C PRO A 27 -6.68 13.50 14.95
N ILE A 28 -6.97 13.62 16.25
CA ILE A 28 -6.10 13.28 17.40
C ILE A 28 -5.22 12.01 17.26
N PRO A 29 -5.70 10.85 16.75
CA PRO A 29 -4.85 9.68 16.51
C PRO A 29 -3.64 9.92 15.56
N PHE A 30 -3.67 10.97 14.74
CA PHE A 30 -2.59 11.34 13.82
C PHE A 30 -1.47 12.16 14.46
N GLN A 31 -1.71 12.82 15.60
CA GLN A 31 -0.62 13.49 16.31
C GLN A 31 0.43 12.48 16.84
N GLY A 32 0.01 11.25 17.13
CA GLY A 32 0.90 10.12 17.42
C GLY A 32 1.65 9.60 16.18
N ALA A 33 0.99 9.55 15.01
CA ALA A 33 1.62 9.17 13.74
C ALA A 33 2.66 10.20 13.28
N VAL A 34 2.42 11.50 13.52
CA VAL A 34 3.36 12.59 13.24
C VAL A 34 4.63 12.52 14.11
N ARG A 35 4.51 12.04 15.36
CA ARG A 35 5.68 11.69 16.20
C ARG A 35 6.45 10.47 15.66
N ALA A 36 5.79 9.54 14.98
CA ALA A 36 6.46 8.42 14.31
C ALA A 36 7.09 8.83 12.95
N ILE A 37 6.48 9.77 12.22
CA ILE A 37 7.05 10.34 10.97
C ILE A 37 8.33 11.14 11.27
N THR A 38 8.40 11.80 12.43
CA THR A 38 9.62 12.46 12.92
C THR A 38 10.68 11.49 13.45
N ALA A 39 10.36 10.19 13.58
CA ALA A 39 11.31 9.13 13.87
C ALA A 39 11.96 8.54 12.60
N PHE A 40 11.52 8.92 11.39
CA PHE A 40 12.34 8.69 10.19
C PHE A 40 13.54 9.62 10.28
N PRO A 41 14.77 9.10 10.44
CA PRO A 41 15.93 9.96 10.48
C PRO A 41 16.03 10.70 9.15
N SER A 42 16.10 12.02 9.22
CA SER A 42 16.69 12.79 8.14
C SER A 42 18.04 12.17 7.81
N ALA A 43 18.25 11.76 6.56
CA ALA A 43 19.51 11.19 6.09
C ALA A 43 20.73 12.12 6.29
N ALA A 44 20.51 13.36 6.74
CA ALA A 44 21.55 14.25 7.21
C ALA A 44 21.75 14.08 8.74
N ASN A 45 22.91 13.52 9.12
CA ASN A 45 23.62 13.67 10.39
C ASN A 45 23.54 12.64 11.54
N THR A 46 22.97 11.44 11.39
CA THR A 46 23.22 10.36 12.39
C THR A 46 24.18 9.31 11.84
N ARG A 47 25.39 9.20 12.42
CA ARG A 47 26.37 8.13 12.11
C ARG A 47 25.86 6.73 12.47
N VAL A 48 24.74 6.62 13.20
CA VAL A 48 24.11 5.37 13.64
C VAL A 48 22.76 5.23 12.96
N ARG A 49 22.55 4.12 12.25
CA ARG A 49 21.26 3.77 11.65
C ARG A 49 20.29 3.28 12.73
N PRO A 50 19.00 3.66 12.71
CA PRO A 50 18.01 3.14 13.64
C PRO A 50 17.87 1.63 13.52
N ILE A 51 17.64 0.96 14.65
CA ILE A 51 17.44 -0.49 14.70
C ILE A 51 15.94 -0.78 14.55
N GLY A 52 15.59 -1.65 13.60
CA GLY A 52 14.23 -2.15 13.43
C GLY A 52 14.17 -3.65 13.68
N ILE A 53 13.29 -4.12 14.56
CA ILE A 53 13.02 -5.55 14.72
C ILE A 53 11.81 -5.93 13.88
N VAL A 54 12.03 -6.76 12.86
CA VAL A 54 11.06 -7.17 11.86
C VAL A 54 10.45 -8.51 12.22
N LEU A 55 9.13 -8.56 12.38
CA LEU A 55 8.35 -9.76 12.68
C LEU A 55 7.38 -10.06 11.53
N GLY A 56 7.16 -11.33 11.23
CA GLY A 56 6.08 -11.70 10.31
C GLY A 56 6.33 -11.36 8.85
N VAL A 57 7.57 -11.48 8.41
CA VAL A 57 7.98 -11.32 7.00
C VAL A 57 8.52 -12.65 6.51
N GLU A 58 8.09 -13.05 5.31
CA GLU A 58 8.61 -14.24 4.65
C GLU A 58 10.03 -14.01 4.13
N ARG A 59 10.85 -15.06 4.05
CA ARG A 59 12.26 -14.96 3.69
C ARG A 59 12.52 -14.31 2.31
N LEU A 60 11.59 -14.46 1.36
CA LEU A 60 11.69 -13.82 0.05
C LEU A 60 11.39 -12.31 0.12
N LEU A 61 10.41 -11.91 0.92
CA LEU A 61 10.11 -10.50 1.16
C LEU A 61 11.24 -9.80 1.92
N TRP A 62 11.96 -10.52 2.78
CA TRP A 62 13.07 -9.99 3.57
C TRP A 62 14.15 -9.31 2.74
N GLN A 63 14.66 -9.97 1.69
CA GLN A 63 15.77 -9.42 0.89
C GLN A 63 15.39 -8.10 0.22
N GLY A 64 14.16 -8.00 -0.30
CA GLY A 64 13.66 -6.76 -0.88
C GLY A 64 13.44 -5.66 0.16
N VAL A 65 13.02 -6.01 1.38
CA VAL A 65 12.78 -5.04 2.46
C VAL A 65 14.08 -4.41 2.96
N GLU A 66 15.14 -5.19 3.16
CA GLU A 66 16.46 -4.64 3.54
C GLU A 66 16.96 -3.64 2.51
N GLN A 67 16.80 -3.95 1.22
CA GLN A 67 17.20 -3.09 0.12
C GLN A 67 16.30 -1.86 -0.03
N ALA A 68 15.01 -2.00 0.28
CA ALA A 68 14.05 -0.90 0.26
C ALA A 68 14.33 0.12 1.37
N TYR A 69 14.83 -0.31 2.52
CA TYR A 69 15.05 0.54 3.69
C TYR A 69 16.52 0.52 4.17
N PRO A 70 17.48 0.91 3.31
CA PRO A 70 18.91 0.80 3.60
C PRO A 70 19.39 1.73 4.72
N GLU A 71 18.56 2.72 5.09
CA GLU A 71 18.81 3.59 6.23
C GLU A 71 18.57 2.91 7.60
N TRP A 72 17.94 1.73 7.63
CA TRP A 72 17.70 0.97 8.86
C TRP A 72 18.73 -0.15 9.05
N ASN A 73 19.02 -0.48 10.31
CA ASN A 73 19.62 -1.75 10.71
C ASN A 73 18.49 -2.70 11.09
N LEU A 74 18.08 -3.55 10.14
CA LEU A 74 16.97 -4.47 10.35
C LEU A 74 17.45 -5.78 10.97
N LEU A 75 16.78 -6.19 12.04
CA LEU A 75 16.96 -7.48 12.71
C LEU A 75 15.68 -8.28 12.55
N PHE A 76 15.79 -9.52 12.09
CA PHE A 76 14.63 -10.38 11.90
C PHE A 76 14.35 -11.22 13.15
N ALA A 77 13.08 -11.23 13.56
CA ALA A 77 12.58 -12.11 14.59
C ALA A 77 11.62 -13.15 13.99
N SER A 78 11.92 -14.42 14.28
CA SER A 78 11.08 -15.54 13.83
C SER A 78 9.66 -15.43 14.36
N ASN A 79 8.67 -15.82 13.56
CA ASN A 79 7.29 -15.99 14.00
C ASN A 79 7.14 -17.04 15.13
N ARG A 80 8.15 -17.88 15.36
CA ARG A 80 8.18 -18.82 16.50
C ARG A 80 8.72 -18.19 17.78
N ALA A 81 9.42 -17.06 17.70
CA ALA A 81 9.98 -16.38 18.85
C ALA A 81 8.92 -16.09 19.90
N ASP A 82 9.35 -16.11 21.16
CA ASP A 82 8.51 -15.78 22.29
C ASP A 82 8.13 -14.28 22.25
N PRO A 83 6.84 -13.91 22.40
CA PRO A 83 6.43 -12.51 22.35
C PRO A 83 7.09 -11.61 23.40
N ASP A 84 7.26 -12.08 24.63
CA ASP A 84 7.84 -11.28 25.72
C ASP A 84 9.35 -11.11 25.51
N GLY A 85 10.03 -12.17 25.04
CA GLY A 85 11.41 -12.10 24.58
C GLY A 85 11.61 -11.04 23.48
N CYS A 86 10.71 -10.98 22.49
CA CYS A 86 10.76 -9.95 21.44
C CYS A 86 10.58 -8.53 22.00
N VAL A 87 9.61 -8.34 22.90
CA VAL A 87 9.37 -7.04 23.57
C VAL A 87 10.61 -6.59 24.35
N ASN A 88 11.18 -7.48 25.17
CA ASN A 88 12.36 -7.19 25.96
C ASN A 88 13.56 -6.81 25.09
N GLU A 89 13.76 -7.51 23.99
CA GLU A 89 14.85 -7.23 23.06
C GLU A 89 14.66 -5.88 22.34
N ILE A 90 13.43 -5.53 21.97
CA ILE A 90 13.09 -4.23 21.40
C ILE A 90 13.42 -3.09 22.37
N ILE A 91 13.01 -3.24 23.64
CA ILE A 91 13.29 -2.25 24.69
C ILE A 91 14.80 -2.15 24.93
N ARG A 92 15.49 -3.29 25.08
CA ARG A 92 16.93 -3.37 25.34
C ARG A 92 17.76 -2.67 24.25
N LEU A 93 17.37 -2.83 22.99
CA LEU A 93 18.07 -2.25 21.84
C LEU A 93 17.61 -0.82 21.50
N GLY A 94 16.55 -0.31 22.15
CA GLY A 94 15.88 0.91 21.72
C GLY A 94 15.37 0.83 20.27
N ALA A 95 14.97 -0.38 19.84
CA ALA A 95 14.57 -0.64 18.47
C ALA A 95 13.12 -0.19 18.20
N THR A 96 12.79 -0.01 16.92
CA THR A 96 11.40 0.13 16.48
C THR A 96 10.84 -1.24 16.10
N ALA A 97 9.62 -1.55 16.54
CA ALA A 97 8.95 -2.77 16.09
C ALA A 97 8.40 -2.57 14.68
N ILE A 98 8.75 -3.48 13.76
CA ILE A 98 8.24 -3.50 12.39
C ILE A 98 7.51 -4.82 12.21
N ILE A 99 6.23 -4.77 11.83
CA ILE A 99 5.44 -5.99 11.65
C ILE A 99 4.92 -6.10 10.23
N GLY A 100 5.22 -7.25 9.61
CA GLY A 100 4.81 -7.62 8.28
C GLY A 100 3.45 -8.34 8.22
N PRO A 101 3.01 -8.71 7.01
CA PRO A 101 1.69 -9.30 6.78
C PRO A 101 1.47 -10.65 7.46
N ALA A 102 2.55 -11.42 7.70
CA ALA A 102 2.50 -12.74 8.31
C ALA A 102 2.75 -12.71 9.83
N ALA A 103 2.70 -11.53 10.46
CA ALA A 103 2.91 -11.40 11.91
C ALA A 103 1.78 -12.09 12.69
N ARG A 104 2.15 -12.91 13.68
CA ARG A 104 1.16 -13.61 14.51
C ARG A 104 0.48 -12.65 15.48
N ARG A 105 -0.82 -12.86 15.72
CA ARG A 105 -1.63 -12.05 16.65
C ARG A 105 -0.98 -11.88 18.02
N ARG A 106 -0.37 -12.94 18.58
CA ARG A 106 0.31 -12.90 19.89
C ARG A 106 1.41 -11.84 19.97
N HIS A 107 2.21 -11.67 18.91
CA HIS A 107 3.27 -10.67 18.85
C HIS A 107 2.71 -9.26 18.75
N VAL A 108 1.69 -9.08 17.91
CA VAL A 108 1.04 -7.77 17.73
C VAL A 108 0.37 -7.30 19.02
N VAL A 109 -0.26 -8.21 19.76
CA VAL A 109 -0.88 -7.92 21.06
C VAL A 109 0.17 -7.55 22.09
N ALA A 110 1.22 -8.36 22.26
CA ALA A 110 2.30 -8.08 23.20
C ALA A 110 2.94 -6.71 22.97
N LEU A 111 3.34 -6.40 21.73
CA LEU A 111 3.94 -5.11 21.37
C LEU A 111 3.02 -3.91 21.69
N ARG A 112 1.73 -4.06 21.39
CA ARG A 112 0.73 -3.00 21.63
C ARG A 112 0.54 -2.78 23.12
N ASP A 113 0.42 -3.85 23.90
CA ASP A 113 0.14 -3.78 25.33
C ASP A 113 1.37 -3.24 26.10
N SER A 114 2.58 -3.41 25.55
CA SER A 114 3.81 -2.78 26.05
C SER A 114 4.02 -1.32 25.63
N GLY A 115 3.09 -0.72 24.87
CA GLY A 115 3.20 0.68 24.43
C GLY A 115 4.31 0.93 23.40
N ILE A 116 4.85 -0.11 22.77
CA ILE A 116 5.89 0.02 21.76
C ILE A 116 5.28 0.59 20.48
N ASN A 117 5.97 1.54 19.86
CA ASN A 117 5.60 2.06 18.55
C ASN A 117 5.82 1.00 17.47
N ILE A 118 4.80 0.80 16.64
CA ILE A 118 4.81 -0.23 15.60
C ILE A 118 4.71 0.43 14.23
N LEU A 119 5.64 0.07 13.35
CA LEU A 119 5.54 0.32 11.91
C LEU A 119 4.97 -0.92 11.21
N ARG A 120 4.10 -0.68 10.22
CA ARG A 120 3.42 -1.73 9.45
C ARG A 120 4.10 -1.86 8.10
N LEU A 121 4.70 -3.02 7.86
CA LEU A 121 5.29 -3.36 6.59
C LEU A 121 4.28 -4.11 5.72
N SER A 122 4.21 -3.75 4.45
CA SER A 122 3.34 -4.39 3.46
C SER A 122 3.91 -4.28 2.05
N PRO A 123 3.46 -5.12 1.11
CA PRO A 123 3.58 -4.82 -0.31
C PRO A 123 2.91 -3.47 -0.62
N ALA A 124 3.42 -2.78 -1.65
CA ALA A 124 2.83 -1.53 -2.11
C ALA A 124 1.44 -1.76 -2.73
N PRO A 125 0.56 -0.73 -2.76
CA PRO A 125 -0.73 -0.81 -3.42
C PRO A 125 -0.66 -1.18 -4.92
N LEU A 126 0.44 -0.82 -5.57
CA LEU A 126 0.89 -1.43 -6.83
C LEU A 126 2.16 -2.24 -6.52
N PRO A 127 2.05 -3.56 -6.27
CA PRO A 127 3.15 -4.36 -5.73
C PRO A 127 4.32 -4.51 -6.69
N ARG A 128 4.09 -4.31 -7.99
CA ARG A 128 5.05 -4.57 -9.03
C ARG A 128 4.92 -3.55 -10.17
N LEU A 129 6.06 -3.04 -10.61
CA LEU A 129 6.20 -2.29 -11.85
C LEU A 129 6.92 -3.18 -12.87
N THR A 130 6.46 -3.14 -14.11
CA THR A 130 7.07 -3.87 -15.22
C THR A 130 7.42 -2.88 -16.31
N HIS A 131 8.69 -2.86 -16.74
CA HIS A 131 9.13 -2.05 -17.86
C HIS A 131 10.24 -2.76 -18.63
N GLN A 132 10.06 -2.92 -19.95
CA GLN A 132 11.07 -3.52 -20.83
C GLN A 132 11.62 -4.87 -20.34
N GLY A 133 10.75 -5.73 -19.79
CA GLY A 133 11.14 -7.05 -19.26
C GLY A 133 11.76 -7.02 -17.85
N ARG A 134 12.00 -5.84 -17.27
CA ARG A 134 12.46 -5.69 -15.89
C ARG A 134 11.29 -5.59 -14.94
N LEU A 135 11.45 -6.16 -13.75
CA LEU A 135 10.48 -6.15 -12.67
C LEU A 135 11.01 -5.37 -11.48
N ALA A 136 10.18 -4.51 -10.91
CA ALA A 136 10.49 -3.82 -9.66
C ALA A 136 9.40 -4.08 -8.61
N HIS A 137 9.78 -4.56 -7.43
CA HIS A 137 8.86 -4.90 -6.34
C HIS A 137 8.72 -3.75 -5.35
N GLY A 138 7.47 -3.39 -5.04
CA GLY A 138 7.10 -2.26 -4.20
C GLY A 138 6.81 -2.65 -2.75
N TYR A 139 7.34 -1.87 -1.81
CA TYR A 139 7.15 -2.04 -0.37
C TYR A 139 6.71 -0.73 0.28
N VAL A 140 5.85 -0.83 1.29
CA VAL A 140 5.34 0.29 2.08
C VAL A 140 5.57 0.03 3.56
N LEU A 141 6.09 1.04 4.26
CA LEU A 141 6.29 1.06 5.70
C LEU A 141 5.49 2.22 6.29
N GLU A 142 4.32 1.93 6.85
CA GLU A 142 3.41 2.94 7.38
C GLU A 142 3.49 3.03 8.91
N PRO A 143 3.50 4.24 9.49
CA PRO A 143 3.21 4.42 10.89
C PRO A 143 1.73 4.14 11.16
N SER A 144 1.40 3.62 12.34
CA SER A 144 0.03 3.37 12.84
C SER A 144 -0.70 2.15 12.24
N THR A 145 -1.22 2.25 11.01
CA THR A 145 -2.15 1.26 10.42
C THR A 145 -1.72 0.96 8.98
N SER A 146 -1.81 -0.31 8.59
CA SER A 146 -1.63 -0.71 7.20
C SER A 146 -2.78 -0.20 6.33
N TRP A 147 -2.46 0.30 5.15
CA TRP A 147 -3.41 0.63 4.08
C TRP A 147 -4.34 -0.51 3.67
N MET A 148 -4.01 -1.76 3.97
CA MET A 148 -4.91 -2.90 3.71
C MET A 148 -6.07 -2.99 4.71
N SER A 149 -6.08 -2.15 5.76
CA SER A 149 -7.15 -2.13 6.78
C SER A 149 -8.14 -1.00 6.53
N ALA A 150 -9.42 -1.35 6.34
CA ALA A 150 -10.50 -0.36 6.22
C ALA A 150 -10.97 0.23 7.56
N ARG A 151 -10.60 -0.36 8.71
CA ARG A 151 -11.12 0.01 10.04
C ARG A 151 -10.52 1.29 10.63
N ARG A 152 -9.33 1.67 10.17
CA ARG A 152 -8.59 2.83 10.65
C ARG A 152 -7.97 3.52 9.46
N LEU A 153 -7.90 4.85 9.50
CA LEU A 153 -7.30 5.64 8.44
C LEU A 153 -5.81 5.31 8.35
N SER A 154 -5.33 4.98 7.17
CA SER A 154 -3.89 4.93 6.88
C SER A 154 -3.37 6.32 6.58
N GLU A 155 -2.05 6.49 6.55
CA GLU A 155 -1.45 7.78 6.22
C GLU A 155 -1.77 8.18 4.77
N MET A 156 -1.75 7.21 3.85
CA MET A 156 -2.20 7.40 2.47
C MET A 156 -3.66 7.87 2.39
N GLU A 157 -4.57 7.28 3.16
CA GLU A 157 -5.99 7.69 3.16
C GLU A 157 -6.14 9.15 3.62
N VAL A 158 -5.35 9.59 4.60
CA VAL A 158 -5.38 10.98 5.06
C VAL A 158 -4.84 11.96 4.03
N ILE A 159 -3.72 11.64 3.38
CA ILE A 159 -3.15 12.51 2.34
C ILE A 159 -4.16 12.67 1.19
N LEU A 160 -4.78 11.57 0.75
CA LEU A 160 -5.79 11.60 -0.31
C LEU A 160 -7.05 12.38 0.09
N LYS A 161 -7.50 12.27 1.35
CA LYS A 161 -8.65 13.03 1.87
C LYS A 161 -8.41 14.53 1.96
N ASN A 162 -7.17 14.95 2.20
CA ASN A 162 -6.81 16.37 2.26
C ASN A 162 -6.74 17.03 0.86
N GLY A 163 -7.08 16.29 -0.20
CA GLY A 163 -7.23 16.80 -1.57
C GLY A 163 -5.91 17.21 -2.24
N SER A 164 -6.01 17.82 -3.42
CA SER A 164 -4.86 18.16 -4.28
C SER A 164 -3.81 19.12 -3.69
N GLY A 165 -4.05 19.70 -2.50
CA GLY A 165 -3.17 20.68 -1.86
C GLY A 165 -1.76 20.19 -1.52
N PHE A 166 -1.54 18.87 -1.48
CA PHE A 166 -0.20 18.30 -1.31
C PHE A 166 0.58 18.13 -2.63
N MET A 167 -0.09 18.21 -3.80
CA MET A 167 0.54 17.97 -5.10
C MET A 167 1.21 19.21 -5.65
N THR A 168 2.53 19.17 -5.78
CA THR A 168 3.27 20.16 -6.58
C THR A 168 3.06 19.92 -8.09
N PRO A 169 3.27 20.94 -8.95
CA PRO A 169 3.20 20.75 -10.41
C PRO A 169 4.14 19.65 -10.92
N ALA A 170 5.34 19.53 -10.33
CA ALA A 170 6.31 18.49 -10.67
C ALA A 170 5.78 17.08 -10.34
N MET A 171 5.19 16.91 -9.14
CA MET A 171 4.58 15.64 -8.76
C MET A 171 3.42 15.25 -9.68
N ARG A 172 2.61 16.22 -10.10
CA ARG A 172 1.49 15.97 -11.03
C ARG A 172 2.00 15.49 -12.38
N ALA A 173 3.06 16.10 -12.91
CA ALA A 173 3.69 15.67 -14.14
C ALA A 173 4.31 14.26 -14.02
N ASP A 174 5.03 13.99 -12.94
CA ASP A 174 5.65 12.68 -12.69
C ASP A 174 4.58 11.59 -12.48
N ALA A 175 3.50 11.89 -11.75
CA ALA A 175 2.38 10.99 -11.58
C ALA A 175 1.66 10.68 -12.89
N ALA A 176 1.49 11.67 -13.77
CA ALA A 176 0.92 11.47 -15.10
C ALA A 176 1.79 10.56 -15.97
N VAL A 177 3.12 10.72 -15.93
CA VAL A 177 4.07 9.83 -16.63
C VAL A 177 3.89 8.40 -16.14
N VAL A 178 3.92 8.17 -14.83
CA VAL A 178 3.76 6.82 -14.27
C VAL A 178 2.39 6.25 -14.58
N ALA A 179 1.31 7.03 -14.40
CA ALA A 179 -0.06 6.62 -14.69
C ALA A 179 -0.24 6.15 -16.14
N SER A 180 0.35 6.86 -17.10
CA SER A 180 0.30 6.47 -18.52
C SER A 180 1.03 5.17 -18.84
N ARG A 181 2.03 4.80 -18.02
CA ARG A 181 2.89 3.63 -18.24
C ARG A 181 2.37 2.36 -17.58
N ILE A 182 1.64 2.51 -16.49
CA ILE A 182 1.00 1.39 -15.78
C ILE A 182 -0.42 1.13 -16.26
N ALA A 183 -1.02 2.06 -17.03
CA ALA A 183 -2.34 1.88 -17.59
C ALA A 183 -2.39 0.64 -18.48
N LEU A 184 -3.43 -0.17 -18.28
CA LEU A 184 -3.74 -1.25 -19.20
C LEU A 184 -4.46 -0.69 -20.43
N PRO A 185 -4.29 -1.31 -21.61
CA PRO A 185 -5.09 -0.97 -22.77
C PRO A 185 -6.57 -1.18 -22.48
N ASP A 186 -7.42 -0.41 -23.15
CA ASP A 186 -8.86 -0.61 -23.05
C ASP A 186 -9.22 -2.04 -23.49
N PRO A 187 -10.00 -2.78 -22.67
CA PRO A 187 -10.30 -4.16 -22.97
C PRO A 187 -11.19 -4.24 -24.21
N THR A 188 -10.88 -5.17 -25.11
CA THR A 188 -11.69 -5.41 -26.31
C THR A 188 -13.02 -6.10 -26.00
N ASN A 189 -13.14 -6.70 -24.81
CA ASN A 189 -14.30 -7.48 -24.36
C ASN A 189 -14.86 -6.92 -23.05
N SER A 190 -16.18 -6.97 -22.88
CA SER A 190 -16.84 -6.65 -21.62
C SER A 190 -16.74 -7.83 -20.63
N THR A 191 -15.53 -8.12 -20.16
CA THR A 191 -15.31 -9.15 -19.12
C THR A 191 -15.29 -8.49 -17.75
N THR A 192 -16.02 -9.04 -16.78
CA THR A 192 -15.88 -8.65 -15.37
C THR A 192 -15.00 -9.66 -14.65
N LEU A 193 -13.92 -9.19 -14.04
CA LEU A 193 -13.02 -10.02 -13.25
C LEU A 193 -13.48 -10.03 -11.79
N VAL A 194 -13.83 -11.20 -11.27
CA VAL A 194 -14.23 -11.39 -9.87
C VAL A 194 -13.05 -11.91 -9.06
N ILE A 195 -12.67 -11.18 -8.02
CA ILE A 195 -11.59 -11.59 -7.11
C ILE A 195 -12.21 -12.33 -5.92
N CYS A 196 -11.98 -13.64 -5.87
CA CYS A 196 -12.45 -14.53 -4.82
C CYS A 196 -11.32 -14.79 -3.80
N THR A 197 -11.62 -14.61 -2.51
CA THR A 197 -10.70 -14.98 -1.42
C THR A 197 -11.06 -16.37 -0.89
N SER A 198 -10.18 -17.35 -1.10
CA SER A 198 -10.45 -18.77 -0.82
C SER A 198 -10.37 -19.19 0.66
N ASP A 199 -9.98 -18.31 1.59
CA ASP A 199 -9.86 -18.65 3.03
C ASP A 199 -10.42 -17.56 3.96
N THR A 200 -11.57 -17.85 4.57
CA THR A 200 -12.31 -16.98 5.51
C THR A 200 -11.95 -17.24 6.98
N SER A 201 -11.13 -18.26 7.26
CA SER A 201 -10.95 -18.84 8.61
C SER A 201 -10.14 -17.97 9.57
N ARG A 202 -9.18 -17.16 9.09
CA ARG A 202 -8.30 -16.35 9.94
C ARG A 202 -8.74 -14.90 10.11
N PHE A 203 -9.72 -14.47 9.33
CA PHE A 203 -10.33 -13.14 9.39
C PHE A 203 -11.85 -13.34 9.18
N PRO A 204 -12.58 -13.78 10.22
CA PRO A 204 -14.01 -14.14 10.10
C PRO A 204 -14.89 -12.99 9.60
N GLU A 205 -14.37 -11.77 9.63
CA GLU A 205 -15.04 -10.56 9.15
C GLU A 205 -14.99 -10.38 7.62
N GLN A 206 -14.26 -11.22 6.88
CA GLN A 206 -14.16 -11.11 5.43
C GLN A 206 -15.21 -11.91 4.67
N GLY A 207 -15.86 -12.91 5.30
CA GLY A 207 -16.97 -13.67 4.73
C GLY A 207 -16.69 -14.36 3.39
N PRO A 208 -17.37 -15.47 3.05
CA PRO A 208 -17.39 -15.92 1.67
C PRO A 208 -18.06 -14.84 0.79
N VAL A 209 -17.59 -14.72 -0.45
CA VAL A 209 -18.25 -13.90 -1.48
C VAL A 209 -19.52 -14.64 -1.89
N THR A 210 -20.65 -14.37 -1.24
CA THR A 210 -21.93 -15.03 -1.56
C THR A 210 -22.93 -14.13 -2.29
N ASP A 211 -22.86 -12.80 -2.10
CA ASP A 211 -23.88 -11.86 -2.60
C ASP A 211 -23.32 -10.81 -3.56
N LEU A 212 -22.53 -11.24 -4.54
CA LEU A 212 -22.26 -10.41 -5.71
C LEU A 212 -23.11 -10.96 -6.86
N THR A 213 -24.40 -10.62 -6.86
CA THR A 213 -25.26 -10.89 -8.01
C THR A 213 -24.68 -10.14 -9.22
N PRO A 214 -24.38 -10.80 -10.35
CA PRO A 214 -23.78 -10.17 -11.54
C PRO A 214 -24.68 -9.18 -12.28
N LEU A 215 -25.64 -8.56 -11.60
CA LEU A 215 -26.84 -7.92 -12.15
C LEU A 215 -26.55 -6.74 -13.09
N GLU A 216 -25.33 -6.20 -13.14
CA GLU A 216 -25.06 -4.97 -13.91
C GLU A 216 -24.15 -5.10 -15.13
N THR A 217 -23.42 -6.21 -15.34
CA THR A 217 -22.32 -6.18 -16.32
C THR A 217 -22.61 -6.83 -17.68
N GLY A 218 -23.68 -7.62 -17.82
CA GLY A 218 -24.16 -8.16 -19.11
C GLY A 218 -23.11 -8.92 -19.94
N GLY A 219 -21.96 -9.26 -19.34
CA GLY A 219 -20.74 -9.70 -20.01
C GLY A 219 -20.14 -10.96 -19.38
N LEU A 220 -19.02 -11.43 -19.92
CA LEU A 220 -18.35 -12.65 -19.46
C LEU A 220 -17.77 -12.46 -18.05
N ILE A 221 -17.84 -13.50 -17.21
CA ILE A 221 -17.30 -13.47 -15.85
C ILE A 221 -16.05 -14.34 -15.80
N GLU A 222 -14.94 -13.75 -15.39
CA GLU A 222 -13.69 -14.47 -15.09
C GLU A 222 -13.46 -14.45 -13.57
N THR A 223 -13.03 -15.56 -12.98
CA THR A 223 -12.74 -15.64 -11.54
C THR A 223 -11.25 -15.75 -11.28
N PHE A 224 -10.74 -14.91 -10.38
CA PHE A 224 -9.37 -14.97 -9.88
C PHE A 224 -9.36 -15.39 -8.40
N GLU A 225 -8.75 -16.53 -8.11
CA GLU A 225 -8.57 -17.01 -6.75
C GLU A 225 -7.30 -16.43 -6.13
N ALA A 226 -7.47 -15.47 -5.20
CA ALA A 226 -6.38 -14.89 -4.45
C ALA A 226 -6.14 -15.69 -3.15
N SER A 227 -5.13 -16.55 -3.14
CA SER A 227 -4.66 -17.18 -1.89
C SER A 227 -3.94 -16.15 -1.02
N ARG A 228 -4.42 -15.92 0.21
CA ARG A 228 -3.99 -14.82 1.10
C ARG A 228 -2.47 -14.74 1.36
N ASN A 229 -1.77 -15.88 1.32
CA ASN A 229 -0.32 -15.93 1.59
C ASN A 229 0.52 -15.84 0.31
N SER A 230 -0.09 -15.93 -0.88
CA SER A 230 0.65 -16.06 -2.13
C SER A 230 0.19 -15.12 -3.24
N TYR A 231 -0.89 -14.36 -3.08
CA TYR A 231 -1.37 -13.45 -4.13
C TYR A 231 -0.39 -12.31 -4.46
N TRP A 232 0.61 -12.08 -3.61
CA TRP A 232 1.73 -11.16 -3.87
C TRP A 232 2.95 -11.84 -4.53
N SER A 233 2.88 -13.15 -4.83
CA SER A 233 3.90 -13.84 -5.61
C SER A 233 3.87 -13.38 -7.07
N ASP A 234 5.01 -13.46 -7.75
CA ASP A 234 5.10 -13.07 -9.16
C ASP A 234 4.11 -13.85 -10.03
N ASP A 235 3.98 -15.17 -9.84
CA ASP A 235 2.99 -15.99 -10.57
C ASP A 235 1.55 -15.50 -10.37
N SER A 236 1.17 -15.19 -9.12
CA SER A 236 -0.18 -14.71 -8.84
C SER A 236 -0.43 -13.32 -9.44
N LEU A 237 0.58 -12.45 -9.41
CA LEU A 237 0.51 -11.12 -10.01
C LEU A 237 0.51 -11.19 -11.54
N ASP A 238 1.22 -12.13 -12.15
CA ASP A 238 1.19 -12.37 -13.60
C ASP A 238 -0.19 -12.84 -14.05
N ARG A 239 -0.76 -13.82 -13.34
CA ARG A 239 -2.13 -14.29 -13.62
C ARG A 239 -3.16 -13.19 -13.41
N PHE A 240 -3.00 -12.39 -12.36
CA PHE A 240 -3.87 -11.24 -12.11
C PHE A 240 -3.75 -10.19 -13.21
N ASP A 241 -2.54 -9.77 -13.59
CA ASP A 241 -2.30 -8.76 -14.62
C ASP A 241 -2.83 -9.21 -15.99
N ALA A 242 -2.66 -10.49 -16.32
CA ALA A 242 -3.21 -11.08 -17.55
C ALA A 242 -4.76 -11.07 -17.56
N ALA A 243 -5.38 -11.46 -16.45
CA ALA A 243 -6.84 -11.41 -16.30
C ALA A 243 -7.37 -9.96 -16.34
N LEU A 244 -6.68 -9.05 -15.66
CA LEU A 244 -7.04 -7.65 -15.59
C LEU A 244 -6.98 -6.98 -16.96
N GLY A 245 -6.00 -7.33 -17.81
CA GLY A 245 -5.89 -6.81 -19.18
C GLY A 245 -7.04 -7.18 -20.12
N ARG A 246 -7.88 -8.15 -19.73
CA ARG A 246 -9.11 -8.53 -20.48
C ARG A 246 -10.38 -7.96 -19.85
N ALA A 247 -10.29 -7.34 -18.69
CA ALA A 247 -11.42 -6.97 -17.85
C ALA A 247 -11.79 -5.49 -17.99
N SER A 248 -13.07 -5.22 -18.21
CA SER A 248 -13.67 -3.87 -18.19
C SER A 248 -13.98 -3.39 -16.79
N ALA A 249 -14.16 -4.31 -15.84
CA ALA A 249 -14.37 -4.02 -14.43
C ALA A 249 -13.81 -5.13 -13.54
N VAL A 250 -13.52 -4.79 -12.28
CA VAL A 250 -13.08 -5.74 -11.25
C VAL A 250 -14.07 -5.79 -10.10
N MET A 251 -14.63 -6.93 -9.77
CA MET A 251 -15.55 -7.08 -8.64
C MET A 251 -14.88 -7.74 -7.45
N THR A 252 -14.99 -7.17 -6.24
CA THR A 252 -14.41 -7.78 -5.03
C THR A 252 -15.09 -7.37 -3.72
N ASN A 253 -14.91 -8.16 -2.67
CA ASN A 253 -15.49 -7.96 -1.34
C ASN A 253 -14.61 -7.13 -0.37
N ASN A 254 -13.57 -6.44 -0.88
CA ASN A 254 -12.51 -5.64 -0.19
C ASN A 254 -11.07 -6.12 -0.41
N HIS A 255 -10.77 -6.77 -1.53
CA HIS A 255 -9.41 -7.25 -1.77
C HIS A 255 -8.43 -6.10 -2.11
N PRO A 256 -7.19 -6.09 -1.57
CA PRO A 256 -6.18 -5.07 -1.88
C PRO A 256 -5.86 -4.90 -3.37
N LEU A 257 -6.02 -5.96 -4.17
CA LEU A 257 -5.83 -5.91 -5.63
C LEU A 257 -6.82 -4.99 -6.36
N ALA A 258 -7.96 -4.62 -5.75
CA ALA A 258 -8.83 -3.58 -6.33
C ALA A 258 -8.12 -2.24 -6.48
N VAL A 259 -7.18 -1.93 -5.58
CA VAL A 259 -6.41 -0.69 -5.66
C VAL A 259 -5.40 -0.76 -6.79
N ALA A 260 -4.77 -1.93 -6.97
CA ALA A 260 -3.90 -2.19 -8.10
C ALA A 260 -4.67 -2.11 -9.45
N ALA A 261 -5.93 -2.56 -9.48
CA ALA A 261 -6.81 -2.39 -10.64
C ALA A 261 -7.10 -0.91 -10.95
N LEU A 262 -7.47 -0.13 -9.93
CA LEU A 262 -7.73 1.30 -10.09
C LEU A 262 -6.51 2.08 -10.57
N LEU A 263 -5.33 1.79 -10.01
CA LEU A 263 -4.06 2.41 -10.45
C LEU A 263 -3.77 2.12 -11.93
N ARG A 264 -4.19 0.96 -12.44
CA ARG A 264 -4.06 0.56 -13.85
C ARG A 264 -5.21 1.07 -14.74
N GLY A 265 -6.15 1.82 -14.19
CA GLY A 265 -7.27 2.41 -14.93
C GLY A 265 -8.50 1.51 -15.07
N VAL A 266 -8.52 0.33 -14.43
CA VAL A 266 -9.69 -0.55 -14.45
C VAL A 266 -10.57 -0.23 -13.26
N ARG A 267 -11.85 0.08 -13.51
CA ARG A 267 -12.83 0.43 -12.47
C ARG A 267 -13.18 -0.80 -11.62
N PRO A 268 -12.98 -0.78 -10.29
CA PRO A 268 -13.48 -1.84 -9.46
C PRO A 268 -14.85 -1.51 -8.85
N LEU A 269 -15.65 -2.56 -8.68
CA LEU A 269 -16.95 -2.63 -8.04
C LEU A 269 -16.75 -3.35 -6.71
N VAL A 270 -16.95 -2.64 -5.60
CA VAL A 270 -16.53 -3.13 -4.28
C VAL A 270 -17.71 -3.16 -3.32
N SER A 271 -18.08 -4.33 -2.82
CA SER A 271 -19.25 -4.50 -1.93
C SER A 271 -18.98 -4.15 -0.46
N ARG A 272 -17.71 -4.09 -0.02
CA ARG A 272 -17.35 -3.67 1.33
C ARG A 272 -16.26 -2.60 1.34
N SER A 273 -16.16 -1.92 2.48
CA SER A 273 -15.19 -0.84 2.65
C SER A 273 -13.73 -1.30 2.46
N LEU A 274 -13.03 -0.61 1.58
CA LEU A 274 -11.57 -0.60 1.42
C LEU A 274 -11.01 0.68 2.04
N PHE A 275 -9.68 0.82 2.15
CA PHE A 275 -9.08 2.11 2.53
C PHE A 275 -9.48 3.26 1.58
N LEU A 276 -9.89 2.94 0.36
CA LEU A 276 -10.38 3.87 -0.66
C LEU A 276 -11.92 4.03 -0.68
N SER A 277 -12.69 3.26 0.09
CA SER A 277 -14.16 3.35 0.04
C SER A 277 -14.72 4.65 0.61
N LYS A 278 -13.86 5.46 1.24
CA LYS A 278 -14.21 6.79 1.78
C LYS A 278 -13.79 7.94 0.85
N LEU A 279 -13.45 7.63 -0.42
CA LEU A 279 -12.96 8.57 -1.44
C LEU A 279 -13.81 8.58 -2.72
N ASN A 280 -15.02 7.99 -2.72
CA ASN A 280 -15.92 7.91 -3.88
C ASN A 280 -15.31 7.32 -5.18
N LEU A 281 -14.27 6.50 -5.05
CA LEU A 281 -13.54 5.96 -6.21
C LEU A 281 -14.23 4.76 -6.88
N TYR A 282 -15.25 4.18 -6.24
CA TYR A 282 -15.86 2.90 -6.64
C TYR A 282 -17.38 2.92 -6.49
N SER A 283 -18.06 2.09 -7.26
CA SER A 283 -19.48 1.82 -7.07
C SER A 283 -19.67 0.67 -6.09
N ASN A 284 -20.55 0.87 -5.10
CA ASN A 284 -20.91 -0.13 -4.12
C ASN A 284 -22.28 -0.72 -4.48
N PRO A 285 -22.34 -1.97 -4.99
CA PRO A 285 -23.59 -2.57 -5.44
C PRO A 285 -24.55 -2.95 -4.30
N SER A 286 -24.10 -2.95 -3.04
CA SER A 286 -24.91 -3.40 -1.90
C SER A 286 -25.50 -2.28 -1.03
N VAL A 287 -25.48 -1.02 -1.48
CA VAL A 287 -25.95 0.11 -0.65
C VAL A 287 -27.02 0.94 -1.37
N GLU A 288 -28.27 0.45 -1.32
CA GLU A 288 -29.44 1.33 -1.19
C GLU A 288 -29.51 1.81 0.28
N GLN A 289 -28.61 2.70 0.72
CA GLN A 289 -28.85 3.50 1.93
C GLN A 289 -27.78 4.58 2.16
N ARG A 290 -28.26 5.83 2.07
CA ARG A 290 -28.04 6.90 3.06
C ARG A 290 -26.62 7.02 3.60
N ILE A 291 -25.75 7.60 2.78
CA ILE A 291 -24.62 8.35 3.31
C ILE A 291 -25.00 9.82 3.20
N SER A 292 -25.50 10.41 4.29
CA SER A 292 -25.51 11.87 4.44
C SER A 292 -24.08 12.30 4.74
N VAL A 293 -23.28 12.51 3.70
CA VAL A 293 -21.88 12.94 3.86
C VAL A 293 -21.64 14.00 2.80
N GLU A 294 -21.10 15.14 3.23
CA GLU A 294 -20.41 16.08 2.35
C GLU A 294 -19.65 15.29 1.27
N ASP A 295 -19.95 15.53 0.00
CA ASP A 295 -19.43 14.73 -1.11
C ASP A 295 -17.93 14.42 -0.92
N PRO A 296 -17.54 13.14 -0.70
CA PRO A 296 -16.14 12.77 -0.58
C PRO A 296 -15.34 13.33 -1.76
N PRO A 297 -14.12 13.85 -1.53
CA PRO A 297 -13.34 14.47 -2.58
C PRO A 297 -13.11 13.47 -3.73
N LEU A 298 -13.42 13.89 -4.95
CA LEU A 298 -13.08 13.17 -6.18
C LEU A 298 -11.56 13.12 -6.32
N VAL A 299 -10.97 11.96 -6.01
CA VAL A 299 -9.54 11.71 -6.18
C VAL A 299 -9.26 11.25 -7.61
N SER A 300 -8.37 11.94 -8.30
CA SER A 300 -7.90 11.57 -9.65
C SER A 300 -6.95 10.37 -9.63
N ARG A 301 -6.80 9.69 -10.78
CA ARG A 301 -5.82 8.59 -10.92
C ARG A 301 -4.40 9.09 -10.67
N GLU A 302 -4.09 10.31 -11.09
CA GLU A 302 -2.79 10.95 -10.87
C GLU A 302 -2.53 11.20 -9.38
N GLU A 303 -3.54 11.60 -8.60
CA GLU A 303 -3.42 11.71 -7.14
C GLU A 303 -3.16 10.36 -6.48
N LEU A 304 -3.85 9.31 -6.93
CA LEU A 304 -3.61 7.95 -6.45
C LEU A 304 -2.19 7.47 -6.77
N VAL A 305 -1.71 7.69 -8.00
CA VAL A 305 -0.34 7.33 -8.39
C VAL A 305 0.67 8.12 -7.58
N ALA A 306 0.44 9.41 -7.37
CA ALA A 306 1.32 10.26 -6.57
C ALA A 306 1.48 9.73 -5.13
N VAL A 307 0.38 9.33 -4.50
CA VAL A 307 0.42 8.84 -3.11
C VAL A 307 0.89 7.39 -3.04
N CYS A 308 0.23 6.48 -3.77
CA CYS A 308 0.43 5.04 -3.65
C CYS A 308 1.73 4.54 -4.30
N VAL A 309 2.22 5.21 -5.35
CA VAL A 309 3.38 4.77 -6.12
C VAL A 309 4.60 5.66 -5.87
N LEU A 310 4.44 6.99 -5.93
CA LEU A 310 5.60 7.90 -5.83
C LEU A 310 5.99 8.22 -4.39
N TRP A 311 5.01 8.42 -3.51
CA TRP A 311 5.29 8.83 -2.13
C TRP A 311 5.47 7.65 -1.17
N ALA A 312 4.44 6.81 -1.03
CA ALA A 312 4.40 5.76 0.00
C ALA A 312 5.35 4.60 -0.30
N ALA A 313 5.40 4.17 -1.55
CA ALA A 313 6.09 2.95 -1.95
C ALA A 313 7.58 3.16 -2.20
N ARG A 314 8.37 2.12 -1.94
CA ARG A 314 9.77 1.99 -2.35
C ARG A 314 9.89 0.78 -3.25
N TYR A 315 10.43 0.98 -4.44
CA TYR A 315 10.55 -0.07 -5.44
C TYR A 315 11.98 -0.55 -5.58
N ILE A 316 12.14 -1.87 -5.66
CA ILE A 316 13.43 -2.53 -5.80
C ILE A 316 13.46 -3.31 -7.11
N CYS A 317 14.44 -3.01 -7.95
CA CYS A 317 14.72 -3.73 -9.18
C CYS A 317 16.17 -4.22 -9.12
N GLU A 318 16.39 -5.52 -9.30
CA GLU A 318 17.74 -6.12 -9.41
C GLU A 318 18.67 -5.71 -8.24
N GLY A 319 18.15 -5.68 -7.02
CA GLY A 319 18.93 -5.33 -5.83
C GLY A 319 19.00 -3.82 -5.52
N ASN A 320 18.46 -2.96 -6.38
CA ASN A 320 18.63 -1.52 -6.31
C ASN A 320 17.30 -0.80 -6.07
N LEU A 321 17.34 0.22 -5.20
CA LEU A 321 16.23 1.16 -5.03
C LEU A 321 16.10 2.01 -6.29
N ILE A 322 14.92 1.97 -6.90
CA ILE A 322 14.60 2.73 -8.10
C ILE A 322 13.61 3.86 -7.81
N ASP A 323 13.67 4.91 -8.63
CA ASP A 323 12.59 5.89 -8.74
C ASP A 323 11.62 5.43 -9.85
N PRO A 324 10.31 5.30 -9.59
CA PRO A 324 9.36 4.82 -10.59
C PRO A 324 9.34 5.66 -11.87
N VAL A 325 9.59 6.96 -11.79
CA VAL A 325 9.58 7.84 -12.95
C VAL A 325 10.79 7.56 -13.83
N ASP A 326 11.97 7.45 -13.22
CA ASP A 326 13.21 7.14 -13.92
C ASP A 326 13.16 5.72 -14.53
N PHE A 327 12.60 4.76 -13.80
CA PHE A 327 12.40 3.39 -14.27
C PHE A 327 11.59 3.32 -15.58
N PHE A 328 10.59 4.19 -15.74
CA PHE A 328 9.80 4.28 -16.98
C PHE A 328 10.38 5.23 -18.04
N ARG A 329 11.43 5.99 -17.71
CA ARG A 329 12.14 6.91 -18.64
C ARG A 329 13.38 6.28 -19.26
N GLU A 330 13.95 5.24 -18.64
CA GLU A 330 15.10 4.51 -19.19
C GLU A 330 14.75 3.96 -20.60
N LYS A 331 15.40 4.50 -21.64
CA LYS A 331 15.42 3.88 -22.97
C LYS A 331 16.41 2.73 -22.94
N GLN A 332 16.12 1.62 -23.63
CA GLN A 332 17.12 0.59 -23.88
C GLN A 332 18.38 1.25 -24.45
N ALA A 333 19.52 1.08 -23.77
CA ALA A 333 20.80 1.17 -24.44
C ALA A 333 20.85 -0.05 -25.37
N SER A 334 20.43 0.17 -26.61
CA SER A 334 20.58 -0.78 -27.73
C SER A 334 22.04 -1.00 -28.06
#